data_AF-A0A1M3E8G1-F1
#
_entry.id   AF-A0A1M3E8G1-F1
#
_cell.length_a   1.000
_cell.length_b   1.000
_cell.length_c   1.000
_cell.angle_alpha   90.00
_cell.angle_beta   90.00
_cell.angle_gamma   90.00
#
_symmetry.space_group_name_H-M   'P 1'
#
loop_
_entity.id
_entity.type
_entity.pdbx_description
1 polymer ?
#
loop_
_entity_poly.entity_id
_entity_poly.type
_entity_poly.pdbx_seq_one_letter_code
_entity_poly.pdbx_strand_id
1 'polypeptide(L)'
;MKIALRLLTNKYIIASIVFIVMILFFSPYDYFTIRKAQAELDDINDKIAFLNKESDRMNTELSTLTTDTAALEKYARELYHQKKEGEDVYVIK
;
A
#
# COMPACT_ATOMS: atom_id res chain seq x y z
N MET A 1 2.89 -45.83 -28.99
CA MET A 1 3.42 -44.77 -29.90
C MET A 1 2.47 -44.34 -31.02
N LYS A 2 1.72 -45.24 -31.70
CA LYS A 2 0.88 -44.86 -32.86
C LYS A 2 -0.29 -43.90 -32.54
N ILE A 3 -0.85 -43.97 -31.32
CA ILE A 3 -1.95 -43.09 -30.88
C ILE A 3 -1.47 -41.64 -30.69
N ALA A 4 -0.29 -41.45 -30.08
CA ALA A 4 0.31 -40.13 -29.89
C ALA A 4 0.59 -39.43 -31.24
N LEU A 5 1.14 -40.16 -32.23
CA LEU A 5 1.36 -39.62 -33.58
C LEU A 5 0.05 -39.28 -34.31
N ARG A 6 -1.03 -40.01 -34.05
CA ARG A 6 -2.35 -39.77 -34.66
C ARG A 6 -3.10 -38.59 -34.01
N LEU A 7 -2.84 -38.34 -32.73
CA LEU A 7 -3.30 -37.15 -32.01
C LEU A 7 -2.56 -35.90 -32.49
N LEU A 8 -1.24 -36.01 -32.72
CA LEU A 8 -0.39 -34.93 -33.23
C LEU A 8 -0.63 -34.56 -34.71
N THR A 9 -1.23 -35.45 -35.51
CA THR A 9 -1.59 -35.16 -36.91
C THR A 9 -3.05 -34.72 -37.08
N ASN A 10 -3.84 -34.69 -36.00
CA ASN A 10 -5.21 -34.20 -36.07
C ASN A 10 -5.25 -32.66 -36.09
N LYS A 11 -5.70 -32.08 -37.20
CA LYS A 11 -5.84 -30.62 -37.39
C LYS A 11 -6.62 -29.92 -36.28
N TYR A 12 -7.59 -30.60 -35.66
CA TYR A 12 -8.37 -30.04 -34.56
C TYR A 12 -7.55 -29.92 -33.27
N ILE A 13 -6.69 -30.91 -32.97
CA ILE A 13 -5.82 -30.87 -31.79
C ILE A 13 -4.73 -29.83 -31.95
N ILE A 14 -4.12 -29.74 -33.13
CA ILE A 14 -3.14 -28.69 -33.42
C ILE A 14 -3.78 -27.31 -33.28
N ALA A 15 -4.97 -27.11 -33.85
CA ALA A 15 -5.71 -25.85 -33.71
C ALA A 15 -6.03 -25.53 -32.24
N SER A 16 -6.46 -26.52 -31.45
CA SER A 16 -6.70 -26.34 -30.01
C SER A 16 -5.42 -26.00 -29.24
N ILE A 17 -4.30 -26.65 -29.54
CA ILE A 17 -3.02 -26.35 -28.89
C ILE A 17 -2.57 -24.92 -29.24
N VAL A 18 -2.64 -24.53 -30.51
CA VAL A 18 -2.33 -23.16 -30.95
C VAL A 18 -3.24 -22.15 -30.26
N PHE A 19 -4.53 -22.46 -30.12
CA PHE A 19 -5.49 -21.61 -29.43
C PHE A 19 -5.18 -21.46 -27.93
N ILE A 20 -4.81 -22.56 -27.25
CA ILE A 20 -4.38 -22.54 -25.85
C ILE A 20 -3.10 -21.72 -25.70
N VAL A 21 -2.11 -21.92 -26.57
CA VAL A 21 -0.87 -21.12 -26.57
C VAL A 21 -1.18 -19.65 -26.83
N MET A 22 -2.13 -19.32 -27.71
CA MET A 22 -2.58 -17.94 -27.90
C MET A 22 -3.17 -17.33 -26.63
N ILE A 23 -4.03 -18.06 -25.92
CA ILE A 23 -4.60 -17.57 -24.67
C ILE A 23 -3.53 -17.47 -23.57
N LEU A 24 -2.51 -18.32 -23.57
CA LEU A 24 -1.47 -18.29 -22.53
C LEU A 24 -0.40 -17.20 -22.76
N PHE A 25 -0.04 -16.92 -24.01
CA PHE A 25 1.07 -16.00 -24.35
C PHE A 25 0.61 -14.65 -24.90
N PHE A 26 -0.55 -14.58 -25.57
CA PHE A 26 -1.04 -13.35 -26.21
C PHE A 26 -2.30 -12.79 -25.53
N SER A 27 -2.86 -13.46 -24.52
CA SER A 27 -3.96 -12.91 -23.73
C SER A 27 -3.43 -11.98 -22.63
N PRO A 28 -4.08 -10.83 -22.39
CA PRO A 28 -3.71 -9.90 -21.31
C PRO A 28 -3.99 -10.45 -19.90
N TYR A 29 -4.64 -11.61 -19.77
CA TYR A 29 -4.91 -12.27 -18.49
C TYR A 29 -3.92 -13.39 -18.21
N ASP A 30 -2.62 -13.10 -18.33
CA ASP A 30 -1.62 -14.04 -17.87
C ASP A 30 -1.64 -14.13 -16.33
N TYR A 31 -1.25 -15.29 -15.81
CA TYR A 31 -1.22 -15.55 -14.38
C TYR A 31 -0.31 -14.56 -13.63
N PHE A 32 0.74 -14.07 -14.30
CA PHE A 32 1.72 -13.14 -13.74
C PHE A 32 1.13 -11.74 -13.52
N THR A 33 0.33 -11.24 -14.44
CA THR A 33 -0.35 -9.94 -14.33
C THR A 33 -1.35 -9.96 -13.19
N ILE A 34 -2.11 -11.05 -13.04
CA ILE A 34 -3.05 -11.20 -11.93
C ILE A 34 -2.31 -11.23 -10.58
N ARG A 35 -1.21 -11.98 -10.49
CA ARG A 35 -0.36 -12.02 -9.29
C ARG A 35 0.23 -10.66 -8.95
N LYS A 36 0.70 -9.91 -9.95
CA LYS A 36 1.26 -8.57 -9.76
C LYS A 36 0.19 -7.58 -9.30
N ALA A 37 -0.99 -7.62 -9.91
CA ALA A 37 -2.13 -6.79 -9.53
C ALA A 37 -2.59 -7.09 -8.09
N GLN A 38 -2.59 -8.36 -7.67
CA GLN A 38 -2.91 -8.72 -6.28
C GLN A 38 -1.89 -8.17 -5.30
N ALA A 39 -0.59 -8.28 -5.61
CA ALA A 39 0.46 -7.72 -4.76
C ALA A 39 0.36 -6.19 -4.65
N GLU A 40 0.01 -5.50 -5.74
CA GLU A 40 -0.23 -4.06 -5.75
C GLU A 40 -1.47 -3.68 -4.92
N LEU A 41 -2.54 -4.46 -4.99
CA LEU A 41 -3.73 -4.28 -4.14
C LEU A 41 -3.38 -4.44 -2.66
N ASP A 42 -2.61 -5.47 -2.31
CA ASP A 42 -2.22 -5.72 -0.92
C ASP A 42 -1.35 -4.56 -0.38
N ASP A 43 -0.38 -4.06 -1.15
CA ASP A 43 0.45 -2.89 -0.78
C ASP A 43 -0.38 -1.61 -0.58
N ILE A 44 -1.37 -1.36 -1.45
CA ILE A 44 -2.28 -0.22 -1.31
C ILE A 44 -3.12 -0.35 -0.03
N ASN A 45 -3.63 -1.54 0.27
CA ASN A 45 -4.42 -1.79 1.48
C ASN A 45 -3.59 -1.59 2.75
N ASP A 46 -2.33 -2.06 2.76
CA ASP A 46 -1.41 -1.85 3.87
C ASP A 46 -1.12 -0.37 4.11
N LYS A 47 -0.92 0.40 3.03
CA LYS A 47 -0.76 1.86 3.11
C LYS A 47 -2.01 2.55 3.66
N ILE A 48 -3.19 2.15 3.23
CA ILE A 48 -4.45 2.68 3.75
C ILE A 48 -4.57 2.38 5.25
N ALA A 49 -4.31 1.14 5.67
CA ALA A 49 -4.36 0.75 7.07
C ALA A 49 -3.36 1.54 7.93
N PHE A 50 -2.14 1.75 7.44
CA PHE A 50 -1.12 2.57 8.09
C PHE A 50 -1.58 4.03 8.25
N LEU A 51 -2.06 4.66 7.18
CA LEU A 51 -2.49 6.06 7.21
C LEU A 51 -3.69 6.28 8.12
N ASN A 52 -4.66 5.36 8.10
CA ASN A 52 -5.81 5.44 9.01
C ASN A 52 -5.36 5.37 10.47
N LYS A 53 -4.45 4.45 10.80
CA LYS A 53 -3.89 4.34 12.16
C LYS A 53 -3.16 5.62 12.59
N GLU A 54 -2.36 6.21 11.69
CA GLU A 54 -1.64 7.45 12.01
C GLU A 54 -2.60 8.63 12.15
N SER A 55 -3.64 8.70 11.32
CA SER A 55 -4.72 9.69 11.44
C SER A 55 -5.42 9.59 12.80
N ASP A 56 -5.77 8.38 13.24
CA ASP A 56 -6.39 8.17 14.57
C ASP A 56 -5.46 8.59 15.71
N ARG A 57 -4.15 8.30 15.58
CA ARG A 57 -3.13 8.74 16.55
C ARG A 57 -3.05 10.26 16.61
N MET A 58 -2.96 10.92 15.46
CA MET A 58 -2.92 12.38 15.35
C MET A 58 -4.19 13.04 15.88
N ASN A 59 -5.36 12.47 15.62
CA ASN A 59 -6.63 12.97 16.14
C ASN A 59 -6.69 12.86 17.66
N THR A 60 -6.17 11.78 18.23
CA THR A 60 -6.08 11.58 19.69
C THR A 60 -5.10 12.59 20.31
N GLU A 61 -3.94 12.79 19.69
CA GLU A 61 -2.94 13.77 20.11
C GLU A 61 -3.50 15.21 20.03
N LEU A 62 -4.17 15.56 18.93
CA LEU A 62 -4.87 16.84 18.76
C LEU A 62 -5.93 17.04 19.84
N SER A 63 -6.78 16.04 20.08
CA SER A 63 -7.81 16.10 21.12
C SER A 63 -7.20 16.37 22.50
N THR A 64 -6.08 15.70 22.81
CA THR A 64 -5.34 15.90 24.06
C THR A 64 -4.79 17.32 24.15
N LEU A 65 -4.19 17.83 23.08
CA LEU A 65 -3.66 19.20 23.01
C LEU A 65 -4.78 20.27 23.09
N THR A 66 -5.97 20.01 22.54
CA THR A 66 -7.09 20.97 22.58
C THR A 66 -7.82 20.97 23.92
N THR A 67 -7.81 19.84 24.64
CA THR A 67 -8.54 19.69 25.89
C THR A 67 -7.68 20.08 27.10
N ASP A 68 -6.36 19.86 27.01
CA ASP A 68 -5.41 20.15 28.08
C ASP A 68 -4.50 21.33 27.71
N THR A 69 -4.76 22.48 28.31
CA THR A 69 -3.97 23.71 28.15
C THR A 69 -2.54 23.58 28.65
N ALA A 70 -2.28 22.70 29.64
CA ALA A 70 -0.93 22.44 30.12
C ALA A 70 -0.14 21.56 29.13
N ALA A 71 -0.81 20.58 28.51
CA ALA A 71 -0.22 19.78 27.44
C ALA A 71 0.11 20.63 26.20
N LEU A 72 -0.77 21.56 25.84
CA LEU A 72 -0.54 22.52 24.75
C LEU A 72 0.64 23.46 25.04
N GLU A 73 0.73 24.02 26.25
CA GLU A 73 1.83 24.89 26.64
C GLU A 73 3.17 24.14 26.66
N LYS A 74 3.19 22.90 27.15
CA LYS A 74 4.38 22.03 27.11
C LYS A 74 4.82 21.75 25.67
N TYR A 75 3.89 21.35 24.80
CA TYR A 75 4.16 21.07 23.38
C TYR A 75 4.72 22.30 22.66
N ALA A 76 4.15 23.48 22.89
CA ALA A 76 4.61 24.73 22.30
C ALA A 76 6.01 25.16 22.79
N ARG A 77 6.34 24.93 24.08
CA ARG A 77 7.65 25.23 24.67
C ARG A 77 8.75 24.24 24.23
N GLU A 78 8.42 22.96 24.10
CA GLU A 78 9.40 21.91 23.77
C GLU A 78 9.73 21.85 22.27
N LEU A 79 8.72 21.93 21.39
CA LEU A 79 8.95 21.79 19.94
C LEU A 79 9.19 23.12 19.23
N TYR A 80 8.51 24.17 19.67
CA TYR A 80 8.51 25.47 18.98
C TYR A 80 9.20 26.57 19.78
N HIS A 81 9.71 26.27 20.98
CA HIS A 81 10.37 27.21 21.89
C HIS A 81 9.57 28.51 22.08
N GLN A 82 8.24 28.41 22.08
CA GLN A 82 7.34 29.54 22.25
C GLN A 82 7.48 30.12 23.66
N LYS A 83 7.50 31.46 23.75
CA LYS A 83 7.59 32.21 25.01
C LYS A 83 6.41 33.16 25.14
N LYS A 84 5.93 33.41 26.36
CA LYS A 84 4.90 34.44 26.59
C LYS A 84 5.50 35.84 26.44
N GLU A 85 4.67 36.83 26.08
CA GLU A 85 5.12 38.23 26.07
C GLU A 85 5.60 38.64 27.46
N GLY A 86 6.82 39.18 27.54
CA GLY A 86 7.48 39.52 28.81
C GLY A 86 8.28 38.40 29.47
N GLU A 87 8.36 37.20 28.88
CA GLU A 87 9.17 36.09 29.38
C GLU A 87 10.51 35.99 28.61
N ASP A 88 11.64 35.92 29.34
CA ASP A 88 12.95 35.65 28.76
C ASP A 88 13.32 34.18 28.94
N VAL A 89 13.36 33.44 27.83
CA VAL A 89 13.69 32.00 27.80
C VAL A 89 15.15 31.84 27.40
N TYR A 90 15.93 31.19 28.27
CA TYR A 90 17.34 30.93 28.04
C TYR A 90 17.55 29.45 27.70
N VAL A 91 18.04 29.16 26.48
CA VAL A 91 18.47 27.80 26.10
C VAL A 91 19.96 27.71 26.40
N ILE A 92 20.31 26.99 27.47
CA ILE A 92 21.70 26.72 27.84
C ILE A 92 22.13 25.43 27.13
N LYS A 93 23.22 25.51 26.35
CA LYS A 93 23.83 24.38 25.65
C LYS A 93 25.01 23.82 26.44
#